data_AF-A0A2I0WAT8-F1
#
_entry.id   AF-A0A2I0WAT8-F1
#
_cell.length_a   1.000
_cell.length_b   1.000
_cell.length_c   1.000
_cell.angle_alpha   90.00
_cell.angle_beta   90.00
_cell.angle_gamma   90.00
#
_symmetry.space_group_name_H-M   'P 1'
#
loop_
_entity.id
_entity.type
_entity.pdbx_description
1 polymer ?
#
loop_
_entity_poly.entity_id
_entity_poly.type
_entity_poly.pdbx_seq_one_letter_code
_entity_poly.pdbx_strand_id
1 'polypeptide(L)' 'MCHPFSALVKKDARFHWDESCQEAFESIKRYLMNRPVLAAPILGRLLILYTTTLDESLGALLA' A
#
# COMPACT_ATOMS: atom_id res chain seq x y z
N MET A 1 8.02 5.39 -4.01
CA MET A 1 8.32 4.25 -3.12
C MET A 1 8.38 2.91 -3.84
N CYS A 2 7.53 2.62 -4.82
CA CYS A 2 7.54 1.31 -5.48
C CYS A 2 8.44 1.18 -6.72
N HIS A 3 9.07 2.27 -7.17
CA HIS A 3 9.90 2.27 -8.40
C HIS A 3 11.00 1.20 -8.39
N PRO A 4 11.73 0.95 -7.27
CA PRO A 4 12.76 -0.09 -7.22
C PRO A 4 12.26 -1.50 -7.54
N PHE A 5 10.98 -1.80 -7.29
CA PHE A 5 10.41 -3.11 -7.57
C PHE A 5 10.03 -3.31 -9.05
N SER A 6 10.02 -2.25 -9.86
CA SER A 6 9.55 -2.32 -11.25
C SER A 6 10.38 -3.28 -12.10
N ALA A 7 11.69 -3.38 -11.80
CA ALA A 7 12.59 -4.31 -12.48
C ALA A 7 12.32 -5.78 -12.08
N LEU A 8 11.85 -6.03 -10.85
CA LEU A 8 11.55 -7.38 -10.33
C LEU A 8 10.34 -8.03 -11.02
N VAL A 9 9.39 -7.22 -11.48
CA VAL A 9 8.15 -7.69 -12.11
C VAL A 9 8.22 -7.73 -13.64
N LYS A 10 9.38 -7.37 -14.22
CA LYS A 10 9.57 -7.40 -15.67
C LYS A 10 9.67 -8.85 -16.15
N LYS A 11 8.89 -9.18 -17.18
CA LYS A 11 8.91 -10.50 -17.83
C LYS A 11 10.34 -10.85 -18.27
N ASP A 12 10.75 -12.08 -18.03
CA ASP A 12 12.05 -12.66 -18.40
C ASP A 12 13.27 -11.95 -17.78
N ALA A 13 13.07 -11.04 -16.84
CA ALA A 13 14.16 -10.44 -16.07
C ALA A 13 14.63 -11.40 -14.97
N ARG A 14 15.95 -11.47 -14.75
CA ARG A 14 16.49 -12.18 -13.59
C ARG A 14 16.06 -11.44 -12.32
N PHE A 15 15.44 -12.17 -11.39
CA PHE A 15 15.14 -11.62 -10.08
C PHE A 15 16.45 -11.26 -9.36
N HIS A 16 16.70 -9.96 -9.20
CA HIS A 16 17.85 -9.44 -8.48
C HIS A 16 17.36 -8.43 -7.47
N TRP A 17 17.38 -8.84 -6.20
CA TRP A 17 17.04 -7.98 -5.09
C TRP A 17 18.29 -7.26 -4.62
N ASP A 18 18.37 -5.96 -4.91
CA ASP A 18 19.49 -5.11 -4.53
C ASP A 18 19.18 -4.27 -3.29
N GLU A 19 20.16 -3.47 -2.87
CA GLU A 19 20.03 -2.59 -1.70
C GLU A 19 18.91 -1.57 -1.87
N SER A 20 18.71 -1.03 -3.08
CA SER A 20 17.63 -0.08 -3.36
C SER A 20 16.24 -0.70 -3.18
N CYS A 21 16.08 -1.97 -3.56
CA CYS A 21 14.87 -2.75 -3.30
C CYS A 21 14.64 -2.95 -1.80
N GLN A 22 15.71 -3.28 -1.06
CA GLN A 22 15.63 -3.49 0.39
C GLN A 22 15.23 -2.21 1.13
N GLU A 23 15.87 -1.08 0.81
CA GLU A 23 15.56 0.22 1.43
C GLU A 23 14.12 0.65 1.16
N ALA A 24 13.64 0.47 -0.07
CA ALA A 24 12.27 0.77 -0.44
C ALA A 24 11.27 -0.12 0.33
N PHE A 25 11.59 -1.39 0.50
CA PHE A 25 10.74 -2.33 1.25
C PHE A 25 10.67 -1.96 2.74
N GLU A 26 11.80 -1.64 3.36
CA GLU A 26 11.84 -1.20 4.76
C GLU A 26 11.16 0.15 4.96
N SER A 27 11.20 1.05 3.97
CA SER A 27 10.43 2.30 3.99
C SER A 27 8.93 2.05 3.99
N ILE A 28 8.43 1.14 3.13
CA ILE A 28 7.01 0.76 3.08
C ILE A 28 6.59 0.11 4.41
N LYS A 29 7.38 -0.82 4.95
CA LYS A 29 7.12 -1.41 6.27
C LYS A 29 6.98 -0.34 7.34
N ARG A 30 7.97 0.55 7.45
CA ARG A 30 7.95 1.64 8.46
C ARG A 30 6.73 2.54 8.30
N TYR A 31 6.33 2.87 7.07
CA TYR A 31 5.13 3.65 6.82
C TYR A 31 3.86 2.93 7.29
N LEU A 32 3.72 1.64 6.96
CA LEU A 32 2.55 0.85 7.34
C LEU A 32 2.49 0.57 8.85
N MET A 33 3.65 0.35 9.48
CA MET A 33 3.76 0.14 10.93
C MET A 33 3.45 1.41 11.72
N ASN A 34 3.87 2.57 11.22
CA ASN A 34 3.59 3.87 11.85
C ASN A 34 2.36 4.51 11.23
N ARG A 35 1.27 3.73 11.12
CA ARG A 35 0.03 4.10 10.43
C ARG A 35 -0.35 5.56 10.74
N PRO A 36 -0.44 6.47 9.74
CA PRO A 36 -0.93 7.80 10.00
C PRO A 36 -2.33 7.70 10.59
N VAL A 37 -2.56 8.43 11.69
CA VAL A 37 -3.87 8.47 12.33
C VAL A 37 -4.85 9.04 11.32
N LEU A 38 -5.74 8.19 10.81
CA LEU A 38 -6.88 8.64 10.04
C LEU A 38 -7.72 9.52 10.98
N ALA A 39 -8.06 10.72 10.53
CA ALA A 39 -8.85 11.65 11.34
C ALA A 39 -10.16 10.96 11.77
N ALA A 40 -10.56 11.19 13.02
CA ALA A 40 -11.82 10.66 13.50
C ALA A 40 -12.99 11.25 12.67
N PRO A 41 -14.02 10.44 12.35
CA PRO A 41 -15.22 10.96 11.71
C PRO A 41 -15.86 12.07 12.54
N ILE A 42 -16.35 13.10 11.88
CA ILE A 42 -17.03 14.23 12.53
C ILE A 42 -18.53 13.98 12.49
N LEU A 43 -19.17 14.01 13.67
CA LEU A 43 -20.63 13.85 13.77
C LEU A 43 -21.36 14.85 12.87
N GLY A 44 -22.37 14.37 12.14
CA GLY A 44 -23.17 15.19 11.23
C GLY A 44 -22.52 15.46 9.87
N ARG A 45 -21.28 15.02 9.62
CA ARG A 45 -20.71 14.99 8.26
C ARG A 45 -21.06 13.69 7.56
N LEU A 46 -21.45 13.81 6.29
CA LEU A 46 -21.63 12.65 5.42
C LEU A 46 -20.26 12.00 5.19
N LEU A 47 -20.21 10.68 5.34
CA LEU A 47 -19.06 9.86 4.99
C LEU A 47 -19.41 9.03 3.76
N ILE A 48 -18.42 8.80 2.90
CA ILE A 48 -18.57 7.97 1.70
C ILE A 48 -17.78 6.69 1.92
N LEU A 49 -18.49 5.56 1.83
CA LEU A 49 -17.89 4.22 1.90
C LEU A 49 -17.63 3.69 0.49
N TYR A 50 -16.36 3.53 0.16
CA TYR A 50 -15.91 2.82 -1.04
C TYR A 50 -15.61 1.37 -0.67
N THR A 51 -16.14 0.43 -1.42
CA THR A 51 -15.87 -1.01 -1.24
C THR A 51 -15.34 -1.61 -2.53
N THR A 52 -14.45 -2.58 -2.39
CA THR A 52 -13.92 -3.36 -3.51
C THR A 52 -13.86 -4.82 -3.10
N THR A 53 -14.00 -5.72 -4.08
CA THR A 53 -13.93 -7.17 -3.86
C THR A 53 -12.99 -7.78 -4.89
N LEU A 54 -12.21 -8.74 -4.44
CA LEU A 54 -11.42 -9.69 -5.24
C LEU A 54 -11.90 -11.10 -4.86
N ASP A 55 -11.57 -12.10 -5.66
CA ASP A 55 -12.04 -13.49 -5.45
C ASP A 55 -11.85 -13.99 -4.02
N GLU A 56 -10.76 -13.57 -3.36
CA GLU A 56 -10.39 -14.01 -2.01
C GLU A 56 -10.28 -12.85 -0.99
N SER A 57 -10.73 -11.63 -1.33
CA SER A 57 -10.63 -10.51 -0.38
C SER A 57 -11.64 -9.39 -0.59
N LEU A 58 -11.92 -8.65 0.49
CA LEU A 58 -12.76 -7.45 0.48
C LEU A 58 -11.96 -6.27 1.03
N GLY A 59 -11.96 -5.18 0.27
CA GLY A 59 -11.38 -3.90 0.64
C GLY A 59 -12.46 -2.87 0.95
N ALA A 60 -12.16 -1.97 1.88
CA ALA A 60 -13.03 -0.84 2.20
C ALA A 60 -12.21 0.42 2.53
N LEU A 61 -12.69 1.57 2.07
CA LEU A 61 -12.16 2.89 2.38
C LEU A 61 -13.33 3.80 2.80
N LEU A 62 -13.20 4.43 3.96
CA LEU A 62 -14.14 5.43 4.46
C LEU A 62 -13.51 6.82 4.29
N ALA A 63 -14.21 7.73 3.61
CA ALA A 63 -13.79 9.11 3.35
C ALA A 63 -14.79 10.12 3.92
#